data_AF-A0A7S2D7C4-F1
#
_entry.id   AF-A0A7S2D7C4-F1
#
_cell.length_a   1.000
_cell.length_b   1.000
_cell.length_c   1.000
_cell.angle_alpha   90.00
_cell.angle_beta   90.00
_cell.angle_gamma   90.00
#
_symmetry.space_group_name_H-M   'P 1'
#
loop_
_entity.id
_entity.type
_entity.pdbx_description
1 polymer ?
#
loop_
_entity_poly.entity_id
_entity_poly.type
_entity_poly.pdbx_seq_one_letter_code
_entity_poly.pdbx_strand_id
1 'polypeptide(L)'
;VEALLGLLKNYSRSLDIKTAVSVGIIGYPNTGKSSLINSLKRTKAVGTSPAAGFTKQMQEVQLDKHIRLLDCPGIVFDDSDGSSTLLRNCVNPDDLEDPASAISAVLDRCPPEQLMSLYALPRFNRGDADAFLGLVARKFGKVKRGGIPDKASAARVVLRDWNSGKVPYFTAPPADDAHLAGEAVILPSMASEAFDVESMMTRDAEVLDALPAQDALDFVAFDSSAARAAGGADAAAAILGGEDEMDEE
;
A
#
# COMPACT_ATOMS: atom_id res chain seq x y z
N VAL A 1 15.36 8.35 -4.01
CA VAL A 1 15.45 9.11 -5.29
C VAL A 1 16.90 9.26 -5.75
N GLU A 2 17.81 9.67 -4.88
CA GLU A 2 19.22 9.91 -5.25
C GLU A 2 19.97 8.64 -5.68
N ALA A 3 19.75 7.52 -4.98
CA ALA A 3 20.34 6.23 -5.32
C ALA A 3 19.97 5.78 -6.76
N LEU A 4 18.68 5.87 -7.11
CA LEU A 4 18.19 5.56 -8.46
C LEU A 4 18.78 6.50 -9.53
N LEU A 5 18.87 7.80 -9.25
CA LEU A 5 19.52 8.76 -10.16
C LEU A 5 21.01 8.45 -10.35
N GLY A 6 21.71 8.07 -9.28
CA GLY A 6 23.11 7.67 -9.32
C GLY A 6 23.31 6.46 -10.23
N LEU A 7 22.49 5.43 -10.04
CA LEU A 7 22.50 4.22 -10.86
C LEU A 7 22.22 4.52 -12.34
N LEU A 8 21.20 5.33 -12.66
CA LEU A 8 20.90 5.69 -14.06
C LEU A 8 22.04 6.49 -14.72
N LYS A 9 22.69 7.39 -13.97
CA LYS A 9 23.83 8.18 -14.47
C LYS A 9 25.08 7.32 -14.65
N ASN A 10 25.35 6.40 -13.74
CA ASN A 10 26.47 5.46 -13.86
C ASN A 10 26.29 4.56 -15.09
N TYR A 11 25.08 4.04 -15.28
CA TYR A 11 24.73 3.27 -16.47
C TYR A 11 24.89 4.06 -17.77
N SER A 12 24.47 5.33 -17.80
CA SER A 12 24.66 6.16 -18.99
C SER A 12 26.15 6.42 -19.30
N ARG A 13 27.03 6.40 -18.31
CA ARG A 13 28.48 6.64 -18.48
C ARG A 13 29.22 5.38 -18.92
N SER A 14 28.85 4.21 -18.41
CA SER A 14 29.57 2.96 -18.69
C SER A 14 29.49 2.52 -20.16
N LEU A 15 28.42 2.93 -20.86
CA LEU A 15 28.18 2.53 -22.24
C LEU A 15 28.74 3.51 -23.30
N ASP A 16 29.47 4.56 -22.90
CA ASP A 16 29.97 5.67 -23.77
C ASP A 16 28.92 6.12 -24.81
N ILE A 17 27.64 6.12 -24.41
CA ILE A 17 26.53 6.35 -25.32
C ILE A 17 26.52 7.84 -25.65
N LYS A 18 26.82 8.16 -26.92
CA LYS A 18 26.74 9.54 -27.45
C LYS A 18 25.31 10.08 -27.46
N THR A 19 24.32 9.20 -27.37
CA THR A 19 22.89 9.49 -27.35
C THR A 19 22.28 9.28 -25.95
N ALA A 20 21.12 9.89 -25.70
CA ALA A 20 20.45 9.77 -24.42
C ALA A 20 19.79 8.39 -24.23
N VAL A 21 20.00 7.77 -23.07
CA VAL A 21 19.36 6.53 -22.63
C VAL A 21 17.87 6.77 -22.36
N SER A 22 17.02 5.88 -22.86
CA SER A 22 15.57 5.90 -22.58
C SER A 22 15.23 4.81 -21.56
N VAL A 23 14.55 5.20 -20.48
CA VAL A 23 14.19 4.34 -19.34
C VAL A 23 12.68 4.27 -19.24
N GLY A 24 12.11 3.08 -19.43
CA GLY A 24 10.67 2.85 -19.27
C GLY A 24 10.30 2.51 -17.83
N ILE A 25 9.24 3.15 -17.31
CA ILE A 25 8.69 2.85 -15.99
C ILE A 25 7.38 2.10 -16.17
N ILE A 26 7.38 0.82 -15.81
CA ILE A 26 6.27 -0.13 -16.04
C ILE A 26 5.76 -0.65 -14.69
N GLY A 27 4.46 -0.94 -14.61
CA GLY A 27 3.85 -1.55 -13.44
C GLY A 27 2.33 -1.39 -13.40
N TYR A 28 1.70 -1.91 -12.35
CA TYR A 28 0.26 -1.80 -12.14
C TYR A 28 -0.24 -0.33 -12.09
N PRO A 29 -1.52 -0.06 -12.37
CA PRO A 29 -2.14 1.23 -12.08
C PRO A 29 -1.90 1.68 -10.63
N ASN A 30 -1.85 2.99 -10.40
CA ASN A 30 -1.77 3.59 -9.05
C ASN A 30 -0.54 3.23 -8.19
N THR A 31 0.48 2.56 -8.74
CA THR A 31 1.76 2.30 -8.05
C THR A 31 2.70 3.51 -7.94
N GLY A 32 2.27 4.69 -8.40
CA GLY A 32 3.06 5.92 -8.31
C GLY A 32 4.08 6.14 -9.44
N LYS A 33 3.96 5.46 -10.59
CA LYS A 33 4.85 5.63 -11.76
C LYS A 33 5.05 7.10 -12.17
N SER A 34 3.97 7.82 -12.46
CA SER A 34 4.03 9.23 -12.85
C SER A 34 4.51 10.12 -11.69
N SER A 35 4.23 9.75 -10.44
CA SER A 35 4.74 10.44 -9.25
C SER A 35 6.25 10.27 -9.09
N LEU A 36 6.80 9.09 -9.39
CA LEU A 36 8.23 8.83 -9.41
C LEU A 36 8.92 9.70 -10.46
N ILE A 37 8.35 9.81 -11.66
CA ILE A 37 8.89 10.68 -12.72
C ILE A 37 8.92 12.14 -12.27
N ASN A 38 7.84 12.65 -11.71
CA ASN A 38 7.78 14.03 -11.20
C ASN A 38 8.79 14.25 -10.06
N SER A 39 8.99 13.24 -9.21
CA SER A 39 9.98 13.29 -8.12
C SER A 39 11.43 13.31 -8.65
N LEU A 40 11.72 12.49 -9.67
CA LEU A 40 13.03 12.48 -10.34
C LEU A 40 13.27 13.80 -11.07
N LYS A 41 12.25 14.34 -11.75
CA LYS A 41 12.35 15.61 -12.48
C LYS A 41 12.36 16.85 -11.57
N ARG A 42 11.94 16.70 -10.30
CA ARG A 42 11.73 17.78 -9.32
C ARG A 42 10.72 18.84 -9.76
N THR A 43 9.88 18.53 -10.74
CA THR A 43 8.81 19.39 -11.25
C THR A 43 7.61 18.53 -11.69
N LYS A 44 6.44 19.15 -11.84
CA LYS A 44 5.23 18.49 -12.34
C LYS A 44 5.27 18.39 -13.87
N ALA A 45 6.01 17.42 -14.38
CA ALA A 45 6.18 17.18 -15.81
C ALA A 45 5.03 16.35 -16.41
N VAL A 46 4.52 15.38 -15.66
CA VAL A 46 3.38 14.53 -16.04
C VAL A 46 2.22 14.72 -15.06
N GLY A 47 1.00 14.54 -15.54
CA GLY A 47 -0.18 14.56 -14.69
C GLY A 47 -0.20 13.35 -13.75
N THR A 48 -0.77 13.52 -12.57
CA THR A 48 -0.96 12.45 -11.57
C THR A 48 -2.38 12.50 -11.04
N SER A 49 -2.98 11.34 -10.83
CA SER A 49 -4.31 11.20 -10.23
C SER A 49 -4.38 9.90 -9.42
N PRO A 50 -5.16 9.85 -8.33
CA PRO A 50 -5.47 8.61 -7.62
C PRO A 50 -6.39 7.68 -8.42
N ALA A 51 -7.02 8.18 -9.49
CA ALA A 51 -7.87 7.36 -10.36
C ALA A 51 -7.03 6.42 -11.25
N ALA A 52 -7.38 5.14 -11.25
CA ALA A 52 -6.77 4.17 -12.16
C ALA A 52 -6.98 4.56 -13.63
N GLY A 53 -6.02 4.24 -14.49
CA GLY A 53 -6.10 4.55 -15.93
C GLY A 53 -5.94 6.02 -16.29
N PHE A 54 -5.41 6.85 -15.38
CA PHE A 54 -5.14 8.27 -15.66
C PHE A 54 -4.11 8.46 -16.79
N THR A 55 -2.99 7.74 -16.73
CA THR A 55 -1.99 7.71 -17.81
C THR A 55 -2.45 6.74 -18.89
N LYS A 56 -3.01 7.28 -19.99
CA LYS A 56 -3.58 6.49 -21.10
C LYS A 56 -2.63 6.29 -22.28
N GLN A 57 -1.66 7.18 -22.43
CA GLN A 57 -0.71 7.17 -23.55
C GLN A 57 0.71 7.22 -22.97
N MET A 58 1.64 6.57 -23.66
CA MET A 58 3.05 6.64 -23.31
C MET A 58 3.59 8.04 -23.57
N GLN A 59 4.31 8.62 -22.61
CA GLN A 59 4.85 9.97 -22.70
C GLN A 59 6.34 9.98 -22.38
N GLU A 60 7.12 10.76 -23.12
CA GLU A 60 8.56 10.92 -22.90
C GLU A 60 8.85 12.20 -22.12
N VAL A 61 9.64 12.07 -21.05
CA VAL A 61 10.09 13.17 -20.19
C VAL A 61 11.61 13.20 -20.18
N GLN A 62 12.19 14.27 -20.74
CA GLN A 62 13.63 14.49 -20.67
C GLN A 62 14.03 14.82 -19.23
N LEU A 63 14.89 13.99 -18.62
CA LEU A 63 15.38 14.24 -17.26
C LEU A 63 16.58 15.19 -17.29
N ASP A 64 17.62 14.80 -18.01
CA ASP A 64 18.85 15.58 -18.28
C ASP A 64 19.30 15.35 -19.74
N LYS A 65 20.49 15.81 -20.17
CA LYS A 65 20.96 15.61 -21.57
C LYS A 65 21.17 14.15 -21.96
N HIS A 66 21.32 13.24 -20.99
CA HIS A 66 21.74 11.86 -21.19
C HIS A 66 20.64 10.84 -20.84
N ILE A 67 19.56 11.25 -20.18
CA ILE A 67 18.51 10.36 -19.67
C ILE A 67 17.12 10.89 -20.05
N ARG A 68 16.29 9.97 -20.56
CA ARG A 68 14.88 10.17 -20.93
C ARG A 68 14.04 9.14 -20.20
N LEU A 69 12.97 9.57 -19.56
CA LEU A 69 12.04 8.70 -18.85
C LEU A 69 10.79 8.51 -19.71
N LEU A 70 10.28 7.28 -19.80
CA LEU A 70 9.01 6.98 -20.44
C LEU A 70 7.98 6.66 -19.36
N ASP A 71 6.93 7.49 -19.27
CA ASP A 71 5.75 7.21 -18.46
C ASP A 71 4.85 6.25 -19.24
N CYS A 72 4.71 5.02 -18.77
CA CYS A 72 3.88 4.01 -19.41
C CYS A 72 2.50 3.91 -18.72
N PRO A 73 1.44 3.61 -19.48
CA PRO A 73 0.15 3.27 -18.89
C PRO A 73 0.28 2.08 -17.93
N GLY A 74 -0.58 2.02 -16.92
CA GLY A 74 -0.61 0.89 -15.99
C GLY A 74 -1.06 -0.39 -16.68
N ILE A 75 -0.34 -1.49 -16.44
CA ILE A 75 -0.67 -2.80 -17.02
C ILE A 75 -1.29 -3.66 -15.92
N VAL A 76 -2.43 -4.27 -16.20
CA VAL A 76 -3.08 -5.26 -15.33
C VAL A 76 -3.02 -6.59 -16.06
N PHE A 77 -2.40 -7.58 -15.44
CA PHE A 77 -2.44 -8.95 -15.91
C PHE A 77 -3.75 -9.59 -15.46
N ASP A 78 -4.36 -10.41 -16.32
CA ASP A 78 -5.57 -11.15 -16.00
C ASP A 78 -5.21 -12.32 -15.07
N ASP A 79 -5.07 -12.01 -13.79
CA ASP A 79 -4.95 -13.01 -12.73
C ASP A 79 -6.36 -13.57 -12.47
N SER A 80 -6.51 -14.90 -12.43
CA SER A 80 -7.80 -15.60 -12.30
C SER A 80 -8.65 -15.16 -11.09
N ASP A 81 -8.02 -14.53 -10.10
CA ASP A 81 -8.66 -14.03 -8.89
C ASP A 81 -8.95 -12.53 -9.02
N GLY A 82 -10.09 -12.18 -9.64
CA GLY A 82 -10.51 -10.79 -9.84
C GLY A 82 -10.60 -9.95 -8.55
N SER A 83 -10.75 -10.58 -7.37
CA SER A 83 -10.70 -9.90 -6.07
C SER A 83 -9.34 -9.29 -5.74
N SER A 84 -8.24 -9.89 -6.22
CA SER A 84 -6.88 -9.38 -6.03
C SER A 84 -6.65 -8.09 -6.81
N THR A 85 -7.19 -8.00 -8.03
CA THR A 85 -7.13 -6.80 -8.89
C THR A 85 -7.86 -5.61 -8.26
N LEU A 86 -9.00 -5.87 -7.60
CA LEU A 86 -9.76 -4.82 -6.90
C LEU A 86 -8.97 -4.22 -5.73
N LEU A 87 -8.29 -5.06 -4.95
CA LEU A 87 -7.51 -4.62 -3.80
C LEU A 87 -6.17 -3.98 -4.16
N ARG A 88 -5.68 -4.20 -5.39
CA ARG A 88 -4.49 -3.56 -5.94
C ARG A 88 -4.76 -2.13 -6.47
N ASN A 89 -5.90 -1.51 -6.10
CA ASN A 89 -6.29 -0.17 -6.54
C ASN A 89 -6.28 -0.02 -8.09
N CYS A 90 -6.60 -1.09 -8.82
CA CYS A 90 -6.59 -1.10 -10.28
C CYS A 90 -7.92 -0.65 -10.90
N VAL A 91 -8.99 -0.60 -10.10
CA VAL A 91 -10.34 -0.21 -10.53
C VAL A 91 -10.88 0.83 -9.56
N ASN A 92 -11.60 1.83 -10.07
CA ASN A 92 -12.26 2.82 -9.24
C ASN A 92 -13.41 2.14 -8.46
N PRO A 93 -13.46 2.26 -7.12
CA PRO A 93 -14.53 1.70 -6.32
C PRO A 93 -15.93 2.13 -6.76
N ASP A 94 -16.10 3.27 -7.43
CA ASP A 94 -17.39 3.79 -7.91
C ASP A 94 -17.90 3.07 -9.19
N ASP A 95 -17.01 2.46 -9.97
CA ASP A 95 -17.36 1.73 -11.20
C ASP A 95 -17.73 0.26 -10.94
N LEU A 96 -17.60 -0.21 -9.70
CA LEU A 96 -17.94 -1.59 -9.32
C LEU A 96 -19.45 -1.79 -9.21
N GLU A 97 -19.95 -2.85 -9.84
CA GLU A 97 -21.35 -3.30 -9.73
C GLU A 97 -21.66 -3.82 -8.32
N ASP A 98 -20.79 -4.69 -7.79
CA ASP A 98 -20.90 -5.24 -6.44
C ASP A 98 -19.64 -4.95 -5.58
N PRO A 99 -19.54 -3.74 -4.98
CA PRO A 99 -18.42 -3.39 -4.11
C PRO A 99 -18.43 -4.17 -2.78
N ALA A 100 -19.56 -4.75 -2.37
CA ALA A 100 -19.66 -5.47 -1.09
C ALA A 100 -18.88 -6.79 -1.14
N SER A 101 -18.88 -7.48 -2.29
CA SER A 101 -18.11 -8.71 -2.50
C SER A 101 -16.60 -8.54 -2.25
N ALA A 102 -16.03 -7.37 -2.53
CA ALA A 102 -14.60 -7.10 -2.35
C ALA A 102 -14.20 -6.94 -0.88
N ILE A 103 -15.17 -6.71 0.02
CA ILE A 103 -14.92 -6.43 1.44
C ILE A 103 -14.53 -7.70 2.19
N SER A 104 -15.01 -8.87 1.78
CA SER A 104 -14.55 -10.14 2.38
C SER A 104 -13.03 -10.27 2.27
N ALA A 105 -12.48 -9.94 1.10
CA ALA A 105 -11.05 -9.97 0.85
C ALA A 105 -10.27 -8.92 1.68
N VAL A 106 -10.89 -7.80 2.07
CA VAL A 106 -10.32 -6.84 3.04
C VAL A 106 -10.34 -7.44 4.45
N LEU A 107 -11.46 -8.04 4.86
CA LEU A 107 -11.61 -8.66 6.19
C LEU A 107 -10.71 -9.88 6.40
N ASP A 108 -10.35 -10.59 5.32
CA ASP A 108 -9.40 -11.70 5.39
C ASP A 108 -7.97 -11.20 5.66
N ARG A 109 -7.65 -10.01 5.17
CA ARG A 109 -6.33 -9.36 5.25
C ARG A 109 -6.13 -8.53 6.52
N CYS A 110 -7.21 -7.98 7.08
CA CYS A 110 -7.15 -7.12 8.26
C CYS A 110 -7.75 -7.80 9.49
N PRO A 111 -7.08 -7.76 10.66
CA PRO A 111 -7.68 -8.15 11.92
C PRO A 111 -8.94 -7.32 12.21
N PRO A 112 -10.04 -7.93 12.69
CA PRO A 112 -11.28 -7.21 12.94
C PRO A 112 -11.11 -6.16 14.05
N GLU A 113 -10.22 -6.38 15.03
CA GLU A 113 -9.89 -5.44 16.10
C GLU A 113 -9.34 -4.12 15.55
N GLN A 114 -8.47 -4.19 14.54
CA GLN A 114 -7.92 -3.03 13.85
C GLN A 114 -9.03 -2.21 13.20
N LEU A 115 -9.97 -2.86 12.51
CA LEU A 115 -11.08 -2.20 11.85
C LEU A 115 -12.10 -1.62 12.85
N MET A 116 -12.33 -2.31 13.98
CA MET A 116 -13.17 -1.80 15.06
C MET A 116 -12.60 -0.51 15.65
N SER A 117 -11.29 -0.48 15.91
CA SER A 117 -10.59 0.71 16.40
C SER A 117 -10.63 1.84 15.36
N LEU A 118 -10.21 1.55 14.12
CA LEU A 118 -10.10 2.54 13.03
C LEU A 118 -11.44 3.24 12.71
N TYR A 119 -12.53 2.48 12.71
CA TYR A 119 -13.86 2.99 12.38
C TYR A 119 -14.71 3.31 13.62
N ALA A 120 -14.18 3.10 14.83
CA ALA A 120 -14.90 3.22 16.10
C ALA A 120 -16.26 2.49 16.06
N LEU A 121 -16.20 1.19 15.72
CA LEU A 121 -17.35 0.30 15.56
C LEU A 121 -17.54 -0.61 16.78
N PRO A 122 -18.79 -1.03 17.07
CA PRO A 122 -19.05 -2.15 17.96
C PRO A 122 -18.38 -3.44 17.49
N ARG A 123 -18.27 -4.40 18.41
CA ARG A 123 -17.69 -5.73 18.12
C ARG A 123 -18.50 -6.44 17.03
N PHE A 124 -17.78 -7.00 16.04
CA PHE A 124 -18.31 -7.88 15.00
C PHE A 124 -17.43 -9.13 14.86
N ASN A 125 -17.95 -10.17 14.22
CA ASN A 125 -17.23 -11.43 14.03
C ASN A 125 -16.28 -11.37 12.84
N ARG A 126 -15.12 -12.04 12.94
CA ARG A 126 -14.17 -12.15 11.83
C ARG A 126 -14.85 -12.78 10.60
N GLY A 127 -14.64 -12.19 9.43
CA GLY A 127 -15.23 -12.65 8.16
C GLY A 127 -16.70 -12.26 7.94
N ASP A 128 -17.35 -11.61 8.91
CA ASP A 128 -18.75 -11.17 8.76
C ASP A 128 -18.82 -9.80 8.06
N ALA A 129 -18.70 -9.83 6.72
CA ALA A 129 -18.80 -8.66 5.87
C ALA A 129 -20.14 -7.92 6.01
N ASP A 130 -21.23 -8.65 6.22
CA ASP A 130 -22.57 -8.07 6.32
C ASP A 130 -22.77 -7.27 7.60
N ALA A 131 -22.33 -7.81 8.74
CA ALA A 131 -22.36 -7.09 10.01
C ALA A 131 -21.43 -5.88 9.97
N PHE A 132 -20.19 -6.06 9.47
CA PHE A 132 -19.22 -4.97 9.34
C PHE A 132 -19.78 -3.81 8.49
N LEU A 133 -20.27 -4.10 7.29
CA LEU A 133 -20.84 -3.08 6.40
C LEU A 133 -22.08 -2.42 6.98
N GLY A 134 -22.91 -3.17 7.71
CA GLY A 134 -24.06 -2.60 8.43
C GLY A 134 -23.65 -1.59 9.51
N LEU A 135 -22.59 -1.88 10.26
CA LEU A 135 -22.05 -0.99 11.29
C LEU A 135 -21.39 0.26 10.68
N VAL A 136 -20.57 0.09 9.64
CA VAL A 136 -19.96 1.19 8.90
C VAL A 136 -21.04 2.09 8.28
N ALA A 137 -22.04 1.49 7.65
CA ALA A 137 -23.15 2.22 7.05
C ALA A 137 -23.87 3.12 8.07
N ARG A 138 -24.16 2.60 9.27
CA ARG A 138 -24.78 3.39 10.34
C ARG A 138 -23.84 4.49 10.86
N LYS A 139 -22.57 4.17 11.08
CA LYS A 139 -21.56 5.12 11.57
C LYS A 139 -21.38 6.32 10.64
N PHE A 140 -21.35 6.09 9.32
CA PHE A 140 -21.15 7.13 8.31
C PHE A 140 -22.45 7.64 7.68
N GLY A 141 -23.61 7.32 8.26
CA GLY A 141 -24.91 7.78 7.78
C GLY A 141 -25.28 7.30 6.37
N LYS A 142 -24.68 6.20 5.89
CA LYS A 142 -25.03 5.55 4.61
C LYS A 142 -26.24 4.66 4.82
N VAL A 143 -27.42 5.28 4.94
CA VAL A 143 -28.69 4.58 5.12
C VAL A 143 -29.66 4.93 4.00
N LYS A 144 -30.40 3.94 3.51
CA LYS A 144 -31.50 4.12 2.57
C LYS A 144 -32.76 4.58 3.32
N ARG A 145 -33.79 4.91 2.55
CA ARG A 145 -35.12 5.22 3.09
C ARG A 145 -35.61 4.09 4.00
N GLY A 146 -36.15 4.45 5.16
CA GLY A 146 -36.59 3.48 6.17
C GLY A 146 -35.49 3.03 7.14
N GLY A 147 -34.32 3.66 7.13
CA GLY A 147 -33.23 3.36 8.08
C GLY A 147 -32.45 2.08 7.77
N ILE A 148 -32.65 1.53 6.58
CA ILE A 148 -31.97 0.31 6.13
C ILE A 148 -30.52 0.68 5.76
N PRO A 149 -29.49 0.04 6.37
CA PRO A 149 -28.10 0.29 6.03
C PRO A 149 -27.79 0.05 4.56
N ASP A 150 -27.14 1.03 3.91
CA ASP A 150 -26.69 0.90 2.53
C ASP A 150 -25.29 0.29 2.45
N LYS A 151 -25.26 -1.05 2.41
CA LYS A 151 -24.02 -1.84 2.38
C LYS A 151 -23.12 -1.51 1.18
N ALA A 152 -23.70 -1.25 0.01
CA ALA A 152 -22.95 -0.94 -1.20
C ALA A 152 -22.24 0.41 -1.07
N SER A 153 -22.94 1.44 -0.60
CA SER A 153 -22.34 2.76 -0.34
C SER A 153 -21.28 2.70 0.77
N ALA A 154 -21.52 1.91 1.82
CA ALA A 154 -20.53 1.69 2.87
C ALA A 154 -19.27 0.97 2.34
N ALA A 155 -19.45 -0.04 1.49
CA ALA A 155 -18.34 -0.77 0.88
C ALA A 155 -17.45 0.16 0.03
N ARG A 156 -18.04 1.08 -0.76
CA ARG A 156 -17.26 2.08 -1.51
C ARG A 156 -16.44 3.01 -0.61
N VAL A 157 -16.96 3.37 0.56
CA VAL A 157 -16.20 4.16 1.56
C VAL A 157 -14.99 3.36 2.06
N VAL A 158 -15.20 2.10 2.44
CA VAL A 158 -14.11 1.24 2.94
C VAL A 158 -13.07 0.98 1.84
N LEU A 159 -13.47 0.72 0.61
CA LEU A 159 -12.55 0.52 -0.51
C LEU A 159 -11.75 1.79 -0.84
N ARG A 160 -12.34 2.98 -0.67
CA ARG A 160 -11.60 4.25 -0.84
C ARG A 160 -10.59 4.47 0.29
N ASP A 161 -10.97 4.12 1.52
CA ASP A 161 -10.07 4.16 2.67
C ASP A 161 -8.92 3.15 2.52
N TRP A 162 -9.19 1.98 1.94
CA TRP A 162 -8.19 0.98 1.56
C TRP A 162 -7.23 1.54 0.50
N ASN A 163 -7.75 2.06 -0.62
CA ASN A 163 -6.95 2.59 -1.72
C ASN A 163 -6.11 3.82 -1.36
N SER A 164 -6.50 4.58 -0.33
CA SER A 164 -5.75 5.74 0.18
C SER A 164 -4.74 5.39 1.28
N GLY A 165 -4.68 4.12 1.70
CA GLY A 165 -3.78 3.67 2.77
C GLY A 165 -4.26 4.03 4.18
N LYS A 166 -5.50 4.53 4.33
CA LYS A 166 -6.09 4.79 5.66
C LYS A 166 -6.36 3.50 6.42
N VAL A 167 -6.66 2.40 5.72
CA VAL A 167 -6.63 1.06 6.31
C VAL A 167 -5.20 0.54 6.18
N PRO A 168 -4.41 0.49 7.27
CA PRO A 168 -3.04 0.01 7.20
C PRO A 168 -3.00 -1.50 6.91
N TYR A 169 -2.25 -1.90 5.88
CA TYR A 169 -2.03 -3.30 5.55
C TYR A 169 -0.72 -3.49 4.78
N PHE A 170 -0.04 -4.60 5.04
CA PHE A 170 1.08 -5.09 4.25
C PHE A 170 1.00 -6.62 4.17
N THR A 171 1.53 -7.18 3.08
CA THR A 171 1.72 -8.63 2.96
C THR A 171 3.14 -8.95 3.39
N ALA A 172 3.32 -9.91 4.30
CA ALA A 172 4.65 -10.38 4.66
C ALA A 172 5.37 -10.95 3.42
N PRO A 173 6.68 -10.72 3.27
CA PRO A 173 7.43 -11.32 2.17
C PRO A 173 7.30 -12.84 2.23
N PRO A 174 7.33 -13.54 1.08
CA PRO A 174 7.42 -15.00 1.07
C PRO A 174 8.61 -15.46 1.91
N ALA A 175 8.48 -16.60 2.59
CA ALA A 175 9.63 -17.23 3.24
C ALA A 175 10.70 -17.58 2.18
N ASP A 176 11.98 -17.57 2.59
CA ASP A 176 13.14 -17.71 1.70
C ASP A 176 13.10 -18.95 0.76
N ASP A 177 12.30 -19.96 1.12
CA ASP A 177 12.17 -21.22 0.38
C ASP A 177 11.09 -21.18 -0.73
N ALA A 178 10.30 -20.11 -0.80
CA ALA A 178 9.26 -19.95 -1.80
C ALA A 178 9.88 -19.43 -3.11
N HIS A 179 10.34 -20.36 -3.97
CA HIS A 179 10.74 -20.03 -5.34
C HIS A 179 9.64 -19.22 -6.05
N LEU A 180 9.85 -17.92 -6.19
CA LEU A 180 9.06 -17.07 -7.07
C LEU A 180 9.26 -17.59 -8.50
N ALA A 181 8.19 -18.07 -9.13
CA ALA A 181 8.22 -18.53 -10.50
C ALA A 181 8.53 -17.34 -11.43
N GLY A 182 9.80 -17.17 -11.77
CA GLY A 182 10.33 -16.09 -12.61
C GLY A 182 11.38 -15.26 -11.88
N GLU A 183 12.62 -15.72 -11.88
CA GLU A 183 13.76 -14.89 -11.48
C GLU A 183 13.89 -13.73 -12.47
N ALA A 184 13.74 -12.50 -11.97
CA ALA A 184 14.25 -11.34 -12.68
C ALA A 184 15.78 -11.40 -12.64
N VAL A 185 16.38 -11.95 -13.69
CA VAL A 185 17.83 -12.03 -13.81
C VAL A 185 18.37 -10.65 -14.16
N ILE A 186 19.27 -10.11 -13.31
CA ILE A 186 20.10 -8.97 -13.71
C ILE A 186 20.96 -9.44 -14.86
N LEU A 187 20.71 -8.90 -16.06
CA LEU A 187 21.47 -9.27 -17.24
C LEU A 187 22.97 -9.05 -16.98
N PRO A 188 23.83 -10.06 -17.15
CA PRO A 188 25.27 -9.93 -16.89
C PRO A 188 25.96 -8.83 -17.70
N SER A 189 25.38 -8.47 -18.86
CA SER A 189 25.82 -7.33 -19.68
C SER A 189 25.58 -5.97 -19.02
N MET A 190 24.62 -5.90 -18.09
CA MET A 190 24.30 -4.71 -17.28
C MET A 190 24.96 -4.75 -15.90
N ALA A 191 25.35 -5.94 -15.42
CA ALA A 191 26.07 -6.17 -14.17
C ALA A 191 27.59 -5.84 -14.25
N SER A 192 28.01 -5.02 -15.22
CA SER A 192 29.33 -4.41 -15.18
C SER A 192 29.36 -3.27 -14.15
N GLU A 193 30.56 -2.73 -13.86
CA GLU A 193 30.89 -1.67 -12.87
C GLU A 193 29.91 -0.46 -12.77
N ALA A 194 28.96 -0.32 -13.70
CA ALA A 194 27.89 0.67 -13.66
C ALA A 194 26.76 0.38 -12.63
N PHE A 195 26.49 -0.89 -12.33
CA PHE A 195 25.45 -1.32 -11.40
C PHE A 195 26.05 -2.05 -10.19
N ASP A 196 26.69 -1.28 -9.31
CA ASP A 196 27.18 -1.77 -8.01
C ASP A 196 26.00 -1.94 -7.03
N VAL A 197 25.29 -3.07 -7.17
CA VAL A 197 24.14 -3.43 -6.34
C VAL A 197 24.55 -3.60 -4.87
N GLU A 198 25.75 -4.09 -4.61
CA GLU A 198 26.26 -4.37 -3.26
C GLU A 198 26.50 -3.08 -2.47
N SER A 199 27.10 -2.06 -3.10
CA SER A 199 27.20 -0.73 -2.49
C SER A 199 25.83 -0.09 -2.23
N MET A 200 24.86 -0.31 -3.12
CA MET A 200 23.51 0.21 -2.92
C MET A 200 22.81 -0.48 -1.73
N MET A 201 22.87 -1.80 -1.65
CA MET A 201 22.33 -2.56 -0.53
C MET A 201 22.96 -2.15 0.80
N THR A 202 24.27 -1.88 0.82
CA THR A 202 24.97 -1.39 2.01
C THR A 202 24.43 -0.04 2.47
N ARG A 203 24.25 0.92 1.54
CA ARG A 203 23.65 2.23 1.86
C ARG A 203 22.21 2.11 2.34
N ASP A 204 21.42 1.23 1.71
CA ASP A 204 20.03 1.02 2.11
C ASP A 204 19.95 0.41 3.52
N ALA A 205 20.86 -0.52 3.87
CA ALA A 205 20.97 -1.07 5.22
C ALA A 205 21.34 0.01 6.25
N GLU A 206 22.31 0.90 5.96
CA GLU A 206 22.67 2.02 6.83
C GLU A 206 21.49 2.97 7.06
N VAL A 207 20.68 3.23 6.03
CA VAL A 207 19.48 4.06 6.14
C VAL A 207 18.41 3.36 7.00
N LEU A 208 18.21 2.06 6.82
CA LEU A 208 17.25 1.27 7.61
C LEU A 208 17.65 1.22 9.08
N ASP A 209 18.93 1.01 9.39
CA ASP A 209 19.47 1.00 10.76
C ASP A 209 19.34 2.36 11.45
N ALA A 210 19.30 3.46 10.68
CA ALA A 210 19.13 4.81 11.20
C ALA A 210 17.66 5.17 11.49
N LEU A 211 16.69 4.35 11.07
CA LEU A 211 15.28 4.57 11.36
C LEU A 211 14.96 4.16 12.81
N PRO A 212 14.11 4.93 13.53
CA PRO A 212 13.68 4.55 14.87
C PRO A 212 12.90 3.23 14.83
N ALA A 213 13.17 2.35 15.79
CA ALA A 213 12.49 1.05 15.91
C ALA A 213 10.97 1.15 16.17
N GLN A 214 10.49 2.33 16.57
CA GLN A 214 9.08 2.63 16.77
C GLN A 214 8.77 3.97 16.09
N ASP A 215 7.86 3.93 15.14
CA ASP A 215 7.29 5.13 14.55
C ASP A 215 6.06 5.54 15.38
N ALA A 216 5.70 6.82 15.44
CA ALA A 216 4.48 7.26 16.14
C ALA A 216 3.18 6.70 15.52
N LEU A 217 3.32 6.05 14.35
CA LEU A 217 2.33 5.25 13.65
C LEU A 217 2.67 3.75 13.76
N ASP A 218 3.17 3.28 14.90
CA ASP A 218 3.44 1.86 15.13
C ASP A 218 2.19 1.08 14.71
N PHE A 219 2.32 0.43 13.55
CA PHE A 219 1.34 -0.49 13.02
C PHE A 219 1.29 -1.58 14.08
N VAL A 220 0.28 -1.55 14.95
CA VAL A 220 0.17 -2.54 16.01
C VAL A 220 0.10 -3.90 15.32
N ALA A 221 1.23 -4.61 15.31
CA ALA A 221 1.29 -6.01 14.99
C ALA A 221 0.51 -6.70 16.11
N PHE A 222 -0.79 -6.83 15.92
CA PHE A 222 -1.68 -7.45 16.89
C PHE A 222 -1.34 -8.94 16.89
N ASP A 223 -0.44 -9.33 17.80
CA ASP A 223 -0.15 -10.72 18.05
C ASP A 223 -1.36 -11.38 18.73
N SER A 224 -2.16 -12.06 17.91
CA SER A 224 -3.29 -12.86 18.39
C SER A 224 -2.88 -14.05 19.28
N SER A 225 -1.58 -14.33 19.45
CA SER A 225 -1.08 -15.36 20.36
C SER A 225 -1.17 -14.96 21.83
N ALA A 226 -1.01 -13.68 22.16
CA ALA A 226 -1.11 -13.19 23.55
C ALA A 226 -2.55 -13.26 24.09
N ALA A 227 -3.56 -13.13 23.22
CA ALA A 227 -4.97 -13.29 23.58
C ALA A 227 -5.38 -14.74 23.88
N ARG A 228 -4.51 -15.74 23.58
CA ARG A 228 -4.75 -17.14 23.93
C ARG A 228 -4.24 -17.50 25.33
N ALA A 229 -3.38 -16.69 25.94
CA ALA A 229 -2.72 -17.03 27.21
C ALA A 229 -3.37 -16.40 28.45
N ALA A 230 -4.21 -15.37 28.30
CA ALA A 230 -4.94 -14.77 29.42
C ALA A 230 -6.44 -15.08 29.30
N GLY A 231 -6.93 -15.93 30.21
CA GLY A 231 -8.34 -16.28 30.33
C GLY A 231 -9.24 -15.03 30.50
N GLY A 232 -10.50 -15.22 30.11
CA GLY A 232 -11.50 -14.19 29.92
C GLY A 232 -11.72 -13.19 31.06
N ALA A 233 -12.25 -12.04 30.63
CA ALA A 233 -13.08 -11.08 31.37
C ALA A 233 -12.51 -10.32 32.57
N ASP A 234 -11.43 -10.73 33.23
CA ASP A 234 -10.97 -10.07 34.47
C ASP A 234 -9.86 -9.01 34.28
N ALA A 235 -9.15 -9.01 33.14
CA ALA A 235 -8.05 -8.07 32.90
C ALA A 235 -8.49 -6.64 32.55
N ALA A 236 -9.76 -6.43 32.19
CA ALA A 236 -10.28 -5.10 31.83
C ALA A 236 -10.54 -4.20 33.05
N ALA A 237 -10.75 -4.77 34.23
CA ALA A 237 -10.97 -4.01 35.47
C ALA A 237 -9.66 -3.48 36.08
N ALA A 238 -8.53 -4.19 35.90
CA ALA A 238 -7.24 -3.82 36.48
C ALA A 238 -6.57 -2.61 35.81
N ILE A 239 -6.95 -2.27 34.58
CA ILE A 239 -6.37 -1.13 33.82
C ILE A 239 -7.08 0.20 34.14
N LEU A 240 -8.26 0.15 34.77
CA LEU A 240 -9.10 1.34 35.03
C LEU A 240 -9.25 1.69 36.52
N GLY A 241 -8.59 0.95 37.43
CA GLY A 241 -8.64 1.18 38.88
C GLY A 241 -7.33 1.77 39.42
N GLY A 242 -6.99 2.99 39.01
CA GLY A 242 -6.01 3.81 39.72
C GLY A 242 -6.77 4.76 40.64
N GLU A 243 -6.67 4.55 41.95
CA GLU A 243 -7.26 5.38 42.99
C GLU A 243 -6.56 6.75 43.02
N ASP A 244 -7.30 7.83 42.75
CA ASP A 244 -6.87 9.20 43.07
C ASP A 244 -7.08 9.42 44.58
N GLU A 245 -6.03 9.25 45.38
CA GLU A 245 -5.94 9.86 46.71
C GLU A 245 -5.83 11.38 46.54
N MET A 246 -6.93 12.09 46.82
CA MET A 246 -6.92 13.54 47.06
C MET A 246 -6.64 13.79 48.54
N ASP A 247 -5.44 14.30 48.83
CA ASP A 247 -5.11 14.94 50.11
C ASP A 247 -5.92 16.25 50.24
N GLU A 248 -6.73 16.35 51.29
CA GLU A 248 -7.33 17.60 51.78
C GLU A 248 -6.35 18.35 52.72
N GLU A 249 -6.57 19.67 52.79
CA GLU A 249 -5.84 20.74 53.51
C GLU A 249 -5.09 20.41 54.82
#